data_AF-A0A7S0ENW3-F1
#
_entry.id   AF-A0A7S0ENW3-F1
#
_cell.length_a   1.000
_cell.length_b   1.000
_cell.length_c   1.000
_cell.angle_alpha   90.00
_cell.angle_beta   90.00
_cell.angle_gamma   90.00
#
_symmetry.space_group_name_H-M   'P 1'
#
loop_
_entity.id
_entity.type
_entity.pdbx_description
1 polymer ?
#
loop_
_entity_poly.entity_id
_entity_poly.type
_entity_poly.pdbx_seq_one_letter_code
_entity_poly.pdbx_strand_id
1 'polypeptide(L)'
;TSIHEAMEQQSISVSKAGIVTSLQARCAVIAAANPKGGRYNSSMHFHENVELTEPILSRFDVLCVVKDTIDPILDSQLADFVVQSHDRSHPGKRAEAEAAGEEGSDEGEGPIPQSLLKKYIVYAKKHVRPKISQIDSDKVTKLYAELRRESEAGGGI
;
A
#
# COMPACT_ATOMS: atom_id res chain seq x y z
N THR A 1 19.55 7.19 6.91
CA THR A 1 20.03 8.06 5.81
C THR A 1 19.91 7.41 4.44
N SER A 2 20.27 6.13 4.26
CA SER A 2 20.25 5.47 2.94
C SER A 2 18.88 5.40 2.24
N ILE A 3 17.78 5.32 3.00
CA ILE A 3 16.43 5.24 2.39
C ILE A 3 15.99 6.59 1.79
N HIS A 4 16.46 7.72 2.33
CA HIS A 4 16.13 9.03 1.78
C HIS A 4 16.71 9.21 0.38
N GLU A 5 17.94 8.75 0.16
CA GLU A 5 18.59 8.77 -1.15
C GLU A 5 17.86 7.88 -2.15
N ALA A 6 17.53 6.65 -1.73
CA ALA A 6 16.82 5.69 -2.58
C ALA A 6 15.42 6.17 -2.97
N MET A 7 14.66 6.79 -2.04
CA MET A 7 13.31 7.29 -2.33
C MET A 7 13.32 8.56 -3.18
N GLU A 8 14.31 9.45 -3.00
CA GLU A 8 14.41 10.70 -3.77
C GLU A 8 14.95 10.48 -5.17
N GLN A 9 16.10 9.81 -5.28
CA GLN A 9 16.88 9.72 -6.51
C GLN A 9 16.67 8.40 -7.25
N GLN A 10 16.06 7.40 -6.58
CA GLN A 10 15.95 6.04 -7.10
C GLN A 10 17.33 5.43 -7.47
N SER A 11 18.37 5.84 -6.74
CA SER A 11 19.74 5.35 -6.85
C SER A 11 20.42 5.35 -5.48
N ILE A 12 21.42 4.51 -5.30
CA ILE A 12 22.25 4.44 -4.09
C ILE A 12 23.71 4.59 -4.50
N SER A 13 24.36 5.62 -3.98
CA SER A 13 25.79 5.85 -4.12
C SER A 13 26.58 5.09 -3.05
N VAL A 14 27.56 4.31 -3.49
CA VAL A 14 28.42 3.53 -2.61
C VAL A 14 29.87 3.93 -2.87
N SER A 15 30.54 4.40 -1.83
CA SER A 15 31.98 4.68 -1.83
C SER A 15 32.62 3.91 -0.68
N LYS A 16 33.04 2.67 -0.94
CA LYS A 16 33.63 1.79 0.08
C LYS A 16 34.69 0.88 -0.53
N ALA A 17 35.78 0.63 0.22
CA ALA A 17 36.89 -0.23 -0.20
C ALA A 17 37.51 0.16 -1.57
N GLY A 18 37.61 1.47 -1.85
CA GLY A 18 38.13 1.99 -3.12
C GLY A 18 37.18 1.86 -4.31
N ILE A 19 35.99 1.27 -4.11
CA ILE A 19 34.95 1.20 -5.13
C ILE A 19 34.02 2.38 -4.94
N VAL A 20 33.98 3.26 -5.93
CA VAL A 20 33.03 4.37 -6.05
C VAL A 20 32.08 4.04 -7.19
N THR A 21 30.83 3.71 -6.87
CA THR A 21 29.82 3.34 -7.86
C THR A 21 28.43 3.79 -7.45
N SER A 22 27.51 3.88 -8.40
CA SER A 22 26.10 4.17 -8.18
C SER A 22 25.25 3.02 -8.69
N LEU A 23 24.35 2.53 -7.84
CA LEU A 23 23.44 1.42 -8.13
C LEU A 23 22.02 1.95 -8.31
N GLN A 24 21.28 1.40 -9.27
CA GLN A 24 19.88 1.78 -9.49
C GLN A 24 18.98 1.13 -8.43
N ALA A 25 18.09 1.92 -7.84
CA ALA A 25 17.11 1.51 -6.84
C ALA A 25 15.68 1.87 -7.29
N ARG A 26 15.37 1.67 -8.58
CA ARG A 26 14.04 1.94 -9.17
C ARG A 26 13.03 0.89 -8.74
N CYS A 27 12.49 1.04 -7.54
CA CYS A 27 11.45 0.18 -6.99
C CYS A 27 10.31 1.01 -6.37
N ALA A 28 9.14 0.40 -6.21
CA ALA A 28 8.08 0.94 -5.38
C ALA A 28 8.34 0.54 -3.93
N VAL A 29 8.14 1.47 -2.99
CA VAL A 29 8.27 1.22 -1.56
C VAL A 29 6.89 1.06 -0.96
N ILE A 30 6.66 -0.07 -0.29
CA ILE A 30 5.47 -0.32 0.52
C ILE A 30 5.95 -0.45 1.96
N ALA A 31 5.40 0.35 2.86
CA ALA A 31 5.74 0.35 4.27
C ALA A 31 4.49 0.12 5.12
N ALA A 32 4.65 -0.70 6.16
CA ALA A 32 3.68 -0.86 7.23
C ALA A 32 4.37 -0.46 8.53
N ALA A 33 3.73 0.40 9.32
CA ALA A 33 4.25 0.89 10.58
C ALA A 33 3.14 0.94 11.62
N ASN A 34 3.50 0.68 12.88
CA ASN A 34 2.58 0.84 14.00
C ASN A 34 2.68 2.26 14.55
N PRO A 35 1.56 2.83 15.04
CA PRO A 35 1.60 4.13 15.71
C PRO A 35 2.35 4.04 17.05
N LYS A 36 2.85 5.19 17.52
CA LYS A 36 3.44 5.33 18.85
C LYS A 36 2.43 4.89 19.91
N GLY A 37 2.90 4.12 20.90
CA GLY A 37 2.03 3.58 21.96
C GLY A 37 1.09 2.45 21.53
N GLY A 38 1.19 1.97 20.28
CA GLY A 38 0.50 0.76 19.81
C GLY A 38 -0.94 0.94 19.32
N ARG A 39 -1.60 2.07 19.62
CA ARG A 39 -2.94 2.42 19.09
C ARG A 39 -2.92 3.82 18.51
N TYR A 40 -3.65 4.02 17.41
CA TYR A 40 -3.74 5.31 16.75
C TYR A 40 -4.64 6.28 17.54
N ASN A 41 -4.14 7.46 17.87
CA ASN A 41 -4.90 8.50 18.55
C ASN A 41 -5.44 9.52 17.54
N SER A 42 -6.76 9.53 17.36
CA SER A 42 -7.43 10.44 16.40
C SER A 42 -7.45 11.90 16.84
N SER A 43 -7.14 12.20 18.09
CA SER A 43 -7.09 13.57 18.61
C SER A 43 -5.76 14.27 18.33
N MET A 44 -4.74 13.53 17.88
CA MET A 44 -3.39 14.03 17.58
C MET A 44 -3.15 14.05 16.06
N HIS A 45 -2.23 14.89 15.61
CA HIS A 45 -1.86 14.95 14.20
C HIS A 45 -1.10 13.67 13.78
N PHE A 46 -0.99 13.42 12.48
CA PHE A 46 -0.41 12.18 11.97
C PHE A 46 1.09 12.06 12.30
N HIS A 47 1.88 13.13 12.14
CA HIS A 47 3.30 13.15 12.51
C HIS A 47 3.54 12.93 14.00
N GLU A 48 2.60 13.28 14.87
CA GLU A 48 2.71 13.02 16.30
C GLU A 48 2.46 11.54 16.59
N ASN A 49 1.51 10.92 15.89
CA ASN A 49 1.17 9.50 16.01
C ASN A 49 2.26 8.54 15.53
N VAL A 50 3.18 8.99 14.65
CA VAL A 50 4.16 8.11 14.01
C VAL A 50 5.59 8.61 14.23
N GLU A 51 6.56 7.71 14.40
CA GLU A 51 7.98 8.07 14.53
C GLU A 51 8.67 8.08 13.17
N LEU A 52 8.17 8.92 12.26
CA LEU A 52 8.76 9.14 10.95
C LEU A 52 9.11 10.61 10.79
N THR A 53 10.26 10.88 10.17
CA THR A 53 10.68 12.25 9.89
C THR A 53 9.85 12.81 8.73
N GLU A 54 9.53 14.10 8.77
CA GLU A 54 8.77 14.81 7.73
C GLU A 54 9.32 14.57 6.30
N PRO A 55 10.65 14.51 6.06
CA PRO A 55 11.17 14.20 4.74
C PRO A 55 10.82 12.79 4.22
N ILE A 56 10.56 11.82 5.09
CA ILE A 56 10.10 10.49 4.67
C ILE A 56 8.63 10.55 4.32
N LEU A 57 7.82 11.19 5.18
CA LEU A 57 6.38 11.30 4.99
C LEU A 57 6.01 12.02 3.69
N SER A 58 6.72 13.09 3.36
CA SER A 58 6.49 13.85 2.12
C SER A 58 6.83 13.09 0.84
N ARG A 59 7.61 12.00 0.93
CA ARG A 59 7.99 11.16 -0.22
C ARG A 59 7.04 9.98 -0.46
N PHE A 60 6.12 9.71 0.46
CA PHE A 60 5.06 8.74 0.23
C PHE A 60 3.89 9.40 -0.50
N ASP A 61 3.55 8.88 -1.68
CA ASP A 61 2.42 9.39 -2.46
C ASP A 61 1.06 9.08 -1.82
N VAL A 62 0.98 8.00 -1.04
CA VAL A 62 -0.26 7.52 -0.40
C VAL A 62 0.04 7.09 1.02
N LEU A 63 -0.71 7.66 1.97
CA LEU A 63 -0.69 7.28 3.38
C LEU A 63 -2.04 6.67 3.76
N CYS A 64 -2.02 5.44 4.26
CA CYS A 64 -3.22 4.72 4.70
C CYS A 64 -3.19 4.53 6.22
N VAL A 65 -4.12 5.18 6.93
CA VAL A 65 -4.30 4.96 8.38
C VAL A 65 -5.44 3.97 8.58
N VAL A 66 -5.12 2.82 9.16
CA VAL A 66 -6.11 1.82 9.57
C VAL A 66 -6.45 2.04 11.04
N LYS A 67 -7.71 2.38 11.32
CA LYS A 67 -8.23 2.57 12.68
C LYS A 67 -9.10 1.39 13.06
N ASP A 68 -8.80 0.83 14.22
CA ASP A 68 -9.60 -0.22 14.85
C ASP A 68 -10.71 0.43 15.68
N THR A 69 -11.90 0.57 15.09
CA THR A 69 -13.09 1.13 15.76
C THR A 69 -14.07 0.01 16.04
N ILE A 70 -14.53 -0.10 17.29
CA ILE A 70 -15.49 -1.12 17.70
C ILE A 70 -16.85 -0.82 17.08
N ASP A 71 -17.32 -1.70 16.20
CA ASP A 71 -18.65 -1.66 15.61
C ASP A 71 -19.24 -3.08 15.61
N PRO A 72 -20.28 -3.35 16.41
CA PRO A 72 -20.80 -4.71 16.56
C PRO A 72 -21.32 -5.32 15.26
N ILE A 73 -21.77 -4.50 14.29
CA ILE A 73 -22.28 -5.00 13.01
C ILE A 73 -21.11 -5.43 12.13
N LEU A 74 -20.08 -4.58 12.00
CA LEU A 74 -18.89 -4.90 11.22
C LEU A 74 -18.08 -6.05 11.85
N ASP A 75 -17.98 -6.08 13.18
CA ASP A 75 -17.28 -7.12 13.91
C ASP A 75 -17.96 -8.49 13.72
N SER A 76 -19.31 -8.53 13.70
CA SER A 76 -20.05 -9.76 13.39
C SER A 76 -19.78 -10.24 11.96
N GLN A 77 -19.82 -9.33 10.97
CA GLN A 77 -19.56 -9.67 9.58
C GLN A 77 -18.12 -10.15 9.36
N LEU A 78 -17.15 -9.51 10.02
CA LEU A 78 -15.76 -9.90 9.98
C LEU A 78 -15.56 -11.28 10.63
N ALA A 79 -16.19 -11.54 11.78
CA ALA A 79 -16.11 -12.83 12.45
C ALA A 79 -16.66 -13.97 11.56
N ASP A 80 -17.83 -13.77 10.95
CA ASP A 80 -18.43 -14.74 10.02
C ASP A 80 -17.49 -15.03 8.84
N PHE A 81 -16.89 -13.98 8.27
CA PHE A 81 -15.92 -14.10 7.18
C PHE A 81 -14.66 -14.88 7.59
N VAL A 82 -14.07 -14.58 8.75
CA VAL A 82 -12.85 -15.24 9.25
C VAL A 82 -13.11 -16.72 9.52
N VAL A 83 -14.25 -17.06 10.14
CA VAL A 83 -14.63 -18.45 10.42
C VAL A 83 -14.79 -19.23 9.12
N GLN A 84 -15.49 -18.65 8.13
CA GLN A 84 -15.66 -19.28 6.82
C GLN A 84 -14.33 -19.47 6.09
N SER A 85 -13.43 -18.47 6.15
CA SER A 85 -12.09 -18.54 5.56
C SER A 85 -11.24 -19.65 6.19
N HIS A 86 -11.28 -19.81 7.50
CA HIS A 86 -10.57 -20.87 8.21
C HIS A 86 -11.11 -22.27 7.87
N ASP A 87 -12.42 -22.41 7.75
CA ASP A 87 -13.04 -23.68 7.34
C ASP A 87 -12.62 -24.10 5.92
N ARG A 88 -12.57 -23.15 4.98
CA ARG A 88 -12.09 -23.40 3.60
C ARG A 88 -10.60 -23.69 3.53
N SER A 89 -9.81 -23.03 4.38
CA SER A 89 -8.34 -23.19 4.41
C SER A 89 -7.90 -24.46 5.14
N HIS A 90 -8.84 -25.26 5.65
CA HIS A 90 -8.52 -26.47 6.39
C HIS A 90 -7.86 -27.52 5.49
N PRO A 91 -6.70 -28.09 5.89
CA PRO A 91 -5.93 -28.98 5.03
C PRO A 91 -6.69 -30.25 4.60
N GLY A 92 -7.62 -30.74 5.43
CA GLY A 92 -8.48 -31.89 5.09
C GLY A 92 -9.41 -31.63 3.90
N LYS A 93 -10.07 -30.46 3.89
CA LYS A 93 -10.96 -30.05 2.77
C LYS A 93 -10.18 -29.69 1.52
N ARG A 94 -8.99 -29.10 1.67
CA ARG A 94 -8.10 -28.79 0.56
C ARG A 94 -7.63 -30.06 -0.18
N ALA A 95 -7.29 -31.12 0.56
CA ALA A 95 -6.87 -32.39 -0.03
C ALA A 95 -8.02 -33.09 -0.78
N GLU A 96 -9.25 -33.00 -0.27
CA GLU A 96 -10.45 -33.52 -0.93
C GLU A 96 -10.78 -32.74 -2.22
N ALA A 97 -10.66 -31.40 -2.20
CA ALA A 97 -10.85 -30.55 -3.38
C ALA A 97 -9.77 -30.80 -4.45
N GLU A 98 -8.50 -30.94 -4.05
CA GLU A 98 -7.39 -31.27 -4.95
C GLU A 98 -7.55 -32.68 -5.57
N ALA A 99 -8.12 -33.64 -4.83
CA ALA A 99 -8.39 -35.01 -5.33
C ALA A 99 -9.61 -35.08 -6.27
N ALA A 100 -10.58 -34.17 -6.13
CA ALA A 100 -11.76 -34.07 -6.99
C ALA A 100 -11.46 -33.46 -8.38
N GLY A 101 -10.22 -33.06 -8.65
CA GLY A 101 -9.83 -32.44 -9.93
C GLY A 101 -10.37 -31.03 -10.10
N GLU A 102 -10.92 -30.43 -9.04
CA GLU A 102 -11.11 -28.99 -8.96
C GLU A 102 -9.71 -28.39 -8.88
N GLU A 103 -9.17 -27.90 -10.01
CA GLU A 103 -7.96 -27.08 -10.01
C GLU A 103 -8.16 -26.02 -8.93
N GLY A 104 -7.45 -26.21 -7.81
CA GLY A 104 -7.81 -25.62 -6.53
C GLY A 104 -8.24 -24.18 -6.72
N SER A 105 -9.44 -23.86 -6.25
CA SER A 105 -9.93 -22.49 -6.16
C SER A 105 -9.10 -21.74 -5.10
N ASP A 106 -7.82 -21.53 -5.40
CA ASP A 106 -7.02 -20.36 -5.04
C ASP A 106 -7.50 -19.14 -5.85
N GLU A 107 -8.70 -19.23 -6.45
CA GLU A 107 -9.57 -18.11 -6.75
C GLU A 107 -9.90 -17.41 -5.43
N GLY A 108 -8.93 -16.65 -4.92
CA GLY A 108 -9.18 -15.67 -3.87
C GLY A 108 -10.43 -14.88 -4.25
N GLU A 109 -11.30 -14.63 -3.25
CA GLU A 109 -12.69 -14.12 -3.28
C GLU A 109 -12.98 -12.85 -4.11
N GLY A 110 -12.08 -12.43 -4.98
CA GLY A 110 -12.31 -11.37 -5.94
C GLY A 110 -13.03 -11.84 -7.20
N PRO A 111 -13.63 -10.89 -7.95
CA PRO A 111 -14.29 -11.16 -9.23
C PRO A 111 -13.35 -11.63 -10.34
N ILE A 112 -12.04 -11.67 -10.10
CA ILE A 112 -11.01 -12.03 -11.08
C ILE A 112 -10.11 -13.11 -10.46
N PRO A 113 -9.88 -14.24 -11.15
CA PRO A 113 -8.97 -15.28 -10.69
C PRO A 113 -7.56 -14.74 -10.44
N GLN A 114 -6.92 -15.16 -9.35
CA GLN A 114 -5.58 -14.71 -8.96
C GLN A 114 -4.52 -15.00 -10.02
N SER A 115 -4.64 -16.14 -10.71
CA SER A 115 -3.74 -16.54 -11.80
C SER A 115 -3.80 -15.57 -12.98
N LEU A 116 -5.00 -15.11 -13.33
CA LEU A 116 -5.23 -14.12 -14.39
C LEU A 116 -4.74 -12.74 -13.96
N LEU A 117 -5.05 -12.31 -12.73
CA LEU A 117 -4.64 -11.00 -12.22
C LEU A 117 -3.12 -10.82 -12.23
N LYS A 118 -2.36 -11.84 -11.80
CA LYS A 118 -0.88 -11.84 -11.86
C LYS A 118 -0.38 -11.63 -13.29
N LYS A 119 -0.93 -12.37 -14.26
CA LYS A 119 -0.58 -12.24 -15.69
C LYS A 119 -0.94 -10.86 -16.23
N TYR A 120 -2.11 -10.35 -15.86
CA TYR A 120 -2.62 -9.04 -16.27
C TYR A 120 -1.69 -7.90 -15.81
N ILE A 121 -1.28 -7.89 -14.54
CA ILE A 121 -0.37 -6.87 -13.99
C ILE A 121 0.97 -6.88 -14.74
N VAL A 122 1.53 -8.05 -15.02
CA VAL A 122 2.80 -8.18 -15.77
C VAL A 122 2.63 -7.65 -17.19
N TYR A 123 1.53 -8.00 -17.87
CA TYR A 123 1.24 -7.52 -19.21
C TYR A 123 1.10 -5.99 -19.23
N ALA A 124 0.30 -5.42 -18.33
CA ALA A 124 0.08 -3.99 -18.24
C ALA A 124 1.40 -3.22 -18.01
N LYS A 125 2.24 -3.67 -17.07
CA LYS A 125 3.53 -3.04 -16.77
C LYS A 125 4.52 -3.10 -17.95
N LYS A 126 4.48 -4.15 -18.77
CA LYS A 126 5.41 -4.34 -19.89
C LYS A 126 4.96 -3.62 -21.16
N HIS A 127 3.67 -3.67 -21.47
CA HIS A 127 3.15 -3.29 -22.80
C HIS A 127 2.40 -1.97 -22.81
N VAL A 128 1.90 -1.48 -21.67
CA VAL A 128 1.06 -0.28 -21.62
C VAL A 128 1.84 0.88 -21.01
N ARG A 129 1.96 1.98 -21.75
CA ARG A 129 2.50 3.26 -21.28
C ARG A 129 1.46 4.35 -21.50
N PRO A 130 0.53 4.56 -20.56
CA PRO A 130 -0.54 5.52 -20.74
C PRO A 130 0.05 6.92 -20.87
N LYS A 131 -0.51 7.71 -21.81
CA LYS A 131 -0.16 9.11 -22.00
C LYS A 131 -1.34 9.96 -21.56
N ILE A 132 -1.06 11.01 -20.81
CA ILE A 132 -2.05 11.97 -20.37
C ILE A 132 -2.24 12.99 -21.51
N SER A 133 -3.37 12.93 -22.23
CA SER A 133 -3.64 13.82 -23.38
C SER A 133 -4.71 14.89 -23.11
N GLN A 134 -5.66 14.64 -22.20
CA GLN A 134 -6.77 15.55 -21.90
C GLN A 134 -7.09 15.56 -20.40
N ILE A 135 -6.15 16.03 -19.59
CA ILE A 135 -6.47 16.39 -18.21
C ILE A 135 -6.99 17.83 -18.19
N ASP A 136 -8.09 18.04 -17.49
CA ASP A 136 -8.54 19.37 -17.09
C ASP A 136 -7.54 19.95 -16.08
N SER A 137 -6.55 20.67 -16.61
CA SER A 137 -5.48 21.30 -15.85
C SER A 137 -6.02 22.28 -14.81
N ASP A 138 -7.14 22.95 -15.10
CA ASP A 138 -7.75 23.92 -14.19
C ASP A 138 -8.31 23.20 -12.96
N LYS A 139 -8.94 22.03 -13.16
CA LYS A 139 -9.45 21.22 -12.05
C LYS A 139 -8.33 20.72 -11.15
N VAL A 140 -7.23 20.22 -11.72
CA VAL A 140 -6.06 19.75 -10.93
C VAL A 140 -5.43 20.91 -10.15
N THR A 141 -5.28 22.06 -10.79
CA THR A 141 -4.71 23.26 -10.16
C THR A 141 -5.57 23.75 -9.00
N LYS A 142 -6.89 23.81 -9.18
CA LYS A 142 -7.85 24.20 -8.13
C LYS A 142 -7.80 23.24 -6.95
N LEU A 143 -7.82 21.93 -7.22
CA LEU A 143 -7.74 20.90 -6.19
C LEU A 143 -6.44 21.01 -5.38
N TYR A 144 -5.30 21.20 -6.05
CA TYR A 144 -4.02 21.38 -5.37
C TYR A 144 -4.00 22.63 -4.47
N ALA A 145 -4.54 23.75 -4.96
CA ALA A 145 -4.61 24.99 -4.19
C ALA A 145 -5.51 24.83 -2.95
N GLU A 146 -6.63 24.13 -3.07
CA GLU A 146 -7.54 23.83 -1.97
C GLU A 146 -6.87 22.95 -0.91
N LEU A 147 -6.26 21.83 -1.32
CA LEU A 147 -5.52 20.93 -0.42
C LEU A 147 -4.40 21.67 0.34
N ARG A 148 -3.67 22.56 -0.35
CA ARG A 148 -2.60 23.34 0.28
C ARG A 148 -3.14 24.33 1.33
N ARG A 149 -4.25 25.00 1.03
CA ARG A 149 -4.92 25.93 1.96
C ARG A 149 -5.43 25.22 3.21
N GLU A 150 -6.01 24.03 3.04
CA GLU A 150 -6.51 23.23 4.17
C GLU A 150 -5.36 22.68 5.03
N SER A 151 -4.24 22.31 4.41
CA SER A 151 -3.05 21.84 5.12
C SER A 151 -2.42 22.91 6.03
N GLU A 152 -2.55 24.21 5.70
CA GLU A 152 -2.07 25.29 6.59
C GLU A 152 -2.95 25.44 7.83
N ALA A 153 -4.27 25.21 7.70
CA ALA A 153 -5.24 25.36 8.78
C ALA A 153 -5.32 24.12 9.70
N GLY A 154 -5.12 22.92 9.14
CA GLY A 154 -5.29 21.65 9.84
C GLY A 154 -4.07 21.15 10.61
N GLY A 155 -2.97 21.91 10.62
CA GLY A 155 -1.65 21.40 11.02
C GLY A 155 -1.24 20.31 10.03
N GLY A 156 -0.37 20.66 9.08
CA GLY A 156 0.11 19.72 8.07
C GLY A 156 0.52 18.37 8.67
N ILE A 157 0.43 17.33 7.84
CA ILE A 157 0.84 15.93 8.12
C ILE A 157 1.60 15.76 9.43
#